data_AF-A0A7I7K705-F1
#
_entry.id   AF-A0A7I7K705-F1
#
_cell.length_a   1.000
_cell.length_b   1.000
_cell.length_c   1.000
_cell.angle_alpha   90.00
_cell.angle_beta   90.00
_cell.angle_gamma   90.00
#
_symmetry.space_group_name_H-M   'P 1'
#
loop_
_entity.id
_entity.type
_entity.pdbx_description
1 polymer ?
#
loop_
_entity_poly.entity_id
_entity_poly.type
_entity_poly.pdbx_seq_one_letter_code
_entity_poly.pdbx_strand_id
1 'polypeptide(L)'
;MTVAPEVTGDIRGAEPHNSSIPSDRPVEFWPTAAIRSALENDDMAVWQRIVVAIKRDPFGRTARQVEEVLETSAPYGVSRAMAEVLVRTREHLEANERGEVARHVHLLLERSGLGEQEFASRIGVPVDQFTAYLQGTVSPSASLMIRMGRLSERFAKMRQQRQ
;
A
#
# COMPACT_ATOMS: atom_id res chain seq x y z
N MET A 1 -64.03 -8.45 46.01
CA MET A 1 -64.76 -8.28 44.72
C MET A 1 -64.13 -7.06 44.04
N THR A 2 -63.47 -7.29 42.90
CA THR A 2 -63.21 -6.45 41.68
C THR A 2 -63.17 -4.90 41.88
N VAL A 3 -62.24 -4.09 41.36
CA VAL A 3 -61.75 -3.88 39.96
C VAL A 3 -60.39 -3.10 39.99
N ALA A 4 -59.59 -3.24 38.92
CA ALA A 4 -58.22 -2.70 38.67
C ALA A 4 -58.08 -1.16 38.62
N PRO A 5 -56.84 -0.64 38.48
CA PRO A 5 -56.55 0.08 37.23
C PRO A 5 -55.18 -0.21 36.58
N GLU A 6 -55.13 0.16 35.31
CA GLU A 6 -54.07 0.05 34.31
C GLU A 6 -52.67 0.47 34.76
N VAL A 7 -51.67 -0.34 34.42
CA VAL A 7 -50.26 0.07 34.41
C VAL A 7 -49.89 0.37 32.96
N THR A 8 -49.88 1.66 32.64
CA THR A 8 -49.26 2.23 31.43
C THR A 8 -47.78 1.87 31.43
N GLY A 9 -47.38 0.98 30.52
CA GLY A 9 -45.98 0.68 30.24
C GLY A 9 -45.33 1.85 29.51
N ASP A 10 -44.56 2.66 30.24
CA ASP A 10 -43.64 3.63 29.65
C ASP A 10 -42.44 2.86 29.07
N ILE A 11 -42.55 2.47 27.79
CA ILE A 11 -41.40 2.02 26.99
C ILE A 11 -40.55 3.26 26.74
N ARG A 12 -39.71 3.60 27.72
CA ARG A 12 -38.61 4.53 27.50
C ARG A 12 -37.63 3.84 26.57
N GLY A 13 -37.64 4.33 25.33
CA GLY A 13 -36.76 3.90 24.26
C GLY A 13 -35.33 3.79 24.76
N ALA A 14 -34.75 2.61 24.54
CA ALA A 14 -33.32 2.48 24.48
C ALA A 14 -32.84 3.42 23.38
N GLU A 15 -32.25 4.56 23.77
CA GLU A 15 -31.44 5.35 22.87
C GLU A 15 -30.41 4.40 22.24
N PRO A 16 -30.24 4.38 20.91
CA PRO A 16 -29.12 3.66 20.34
C PRO A 16 -27.87 4.32 20.91
N HIS A 17 -27.11 3.57 21.71
CA HIS A 17 -25.79 3.98 22.12
C HIS A 17 -24.99 4.23 20.85
N ASN A 18 -24.93 5.50 20.43
CA ASN A 18 -23.94 5.98 19.50
C ASN A 18 -22.61 5.69 20.20
N SER A 19 -21.99 4.56 19.86
CA SER A 19 -20.63 4.23 20.24
C SER A 19 -19.71 5.20 19.51
N SER A 20 -19.78 6.47 19.90
CA SER A 20 -18.88 7.52 19.52
C SER A 20 -17.50 7.12 20.04
N ILE A 21 -16.72 6.49 19.18
CA ILE A 21 -15.29 6.31 19.40
C ILE A 21 -14.74 7.70 19.76
N PRO A 22 -13.97 7.87 20.83
CA PRO A 22 -13.35 9.16 21.10
C PRO A 22 -12.51 9.56 19.89
N SER A 23 -12.97 10.58 19.18
CA SER A 23 -12.46 11.03 17.88
C SER A 23 -11.00 11.46 17.91
N ASP A 24 -10.40 11.64 19.09
CA ASP A 24 -9.01 12.09 19.25
C ASP A 24 -7.96 10.99 19.14
N ARG A 25 -8.34 9.70 19.21
CA ARG A 25 -7.33 8.63 19.11
C ARG A 25 -6.84 8.48 17.66
N PRO A 26 -5.52 8.36 17.40
CA PRO A 26 -5.03 8.08 16.04
C PRO A 26 -5.62 6.77 15.49
N VAL A 27 -5.91 6.75 14.19
CA VAL A 27 -6.64 5.65 13.51
C VAL A 27 -5.86 4.34 13.59
N GLU A 28 -4.54 4.41 13.70
CA GLU A 28 -3.63 3.27 13.85
C GLU A 28 -3.93 2.42 15.10
N PHE A 29 -4.67 2.98 16.07
CA PHE A 29 -5.05 2.31 17.30
C PHE A 29 -6.53 1.94 17.38
N TRP A 30 -7.29 2.12 16.30
CA TRP A 30 -8.70 1.79 16.28
C TRP A 30 -8.92 0.28 16.16
N PRO A 31 -9.90 -0.31 16.87
CA PRO A 31 -10.31 -1.69 16.63
C PRO A 31 -11.05 -1.82 15.28
N THR A 32 -11.11 -3.03 14.71
CA THR A 32 -11.78 -3.26 13.42
C THR A 32 -13.25 -2.85 13.44
N ALA A 33 -13.95 -3.07 14.56
CA ALA A 33 -15.33 -2.62 14.73
C ALA A 33 -15.49 -1.09 14.64
N ALA A 34 -14.49 -0.33 15.10
CA ALA A 34 -14.49 1.12 14.98
C ALA A 34 -14.30 1.57 13.52
N ILE A 35 -13.41 0.90 12.78
CA ILE A 35 -13.24 1.11 11.33
C ILE A 35 -14.55 0.80 10.59
N ARG A 36 -15.23 -0.30 10.93
CA ARG A 36 -16.54 -0.65 10.35
C ARG A 36 -17.57 0.45 10.57
N SER A 37 -17.75 0.87 11.82
CA SER A 37 -18.69 1.95 12.17
C SER A 37 -18.35 3.25 11.43
N ALA A 38 -17.06 3.58 11.32
CA ALA A 38 -16.58 4.76 10.61
C ALA A 38 -16.91 4.73 9.10
N LEU A 39 -16.81 3.57 8.47
CA LEU A 39 -17.13 3.43 7.03
C LEU A 39 -18.63 3.43 6.76
N GLU A 40 -19.45 2.99 7.71
CA GLU A 40 -20.90 2.90 7.57
C GLU A 40 -21.62 4.22 7.87
N ASN A 41 -21.20 4.97 8.90
CA ASN A 41 -22.02 6.03 9.51
C ASN A 41 -21.32 7.37 9.74
N ASP A 42 -20.03 7.49 9.41
CA ASP A 42 -19.21 8.64 9.80
C ASP A 42 -18.97 9.62 8.65
N ASP A 43 -18.18 10.67 8.90
CA ASP A 43 -18.01 11.81 7.99
C ASP A 43 -16.73 11.77 7.12
N MET A 44 -16.63 12.75 6.22
CA MET A 44 -15.50 12.91 5.31
C MET A 44 -14.16 13.13 6.03
N ALA A 45 -14.14 13.79 7.20
CA ALA A 45 -12.91 14.07 7.92
C ALA A 45 -12.34 12.79 8.54
N VAL A 46 -13.19 11.92 9.07
CA VAL A 46 -12.77 10.59 9.55
C VAL A 46 -12.26 9.73 8.40
N TRP A 47 -12.96 9.73 7.26
CA TRP A 47 -12.50 9.02 6.07
C TRP A 47 -11.13 9.51 5.59
N GLN A 48 -10.88 10.81 5.60
CA GLN A 48 -9.56 11.37 5.26
C GLN A 48 -8.45 10.88 6.18
N ARG A 49 -8.72 10.72 7.49
CA ARG A 49 -7.73 10.18 8.44
C ARG A 49 -7.40 8.73 8.16
N ILE A 50 -8.40 7.91 7.82
CA ILE A 50 -8.20 6.52 7.41
C ILE A 50 -7.34 6.49 6.13
N VAL A 51 -7.66 7.33 5.14
CA VAL A 51 -6.88 7.43 3.89
C VAL A 51 -5.44 7.86 4.17
N VAL A 52 -5.20 8.81 5.06
CA VAL A 52 -3.84 9.23 5.45
C VAL A 52 -3.07 8.09 6.11
N ALA A 53 -3.71 7.33 6.99
CA ALA A 53 -3.09 6.15 7.61
C ALA A 53 -2.74 5.07 6.57
N ILE A 54 -3.63 4.80 5.60
CA ILE A 54 -3.37 3.87 4.49
C ILE A 54 -2.21 4.36 3.61
N LYS A 55 -2.17 5.66 3.27
CA LYS A 55 -1.09 6.24 2.46
C LYS A 55 0.26 6.16 3.16
N ARG A 56 0.28 6.20 4.49
CA ARG A 56 1.49 6.06 5.29
C ARG A 56 2.00 4.62 5.34
N ASP A 57 1.10 3.65 5.42
CA ASP A 57 1.44 2.22 5.45
C ASP A 57 0.39 1.38 4.69
N PRO A 58 0.59 1.13 3.38
CA PRO A 58 -0.41 0.49 2.51
C PRO A 58 -0.62 -1.00 2.80
N PHE A 59 0.30 -1.62 3.53
CA PHE A 59 0.23 -3.01 3.99
C PHE A 59 0.06 -3.12 5.51
N GLY A 60 -0.04 -1.99 6.19
CA GLY A 60 -0.14 -1.87 7.63
C GLY A 60 -1.49 -2.29 8.19
N ARG A 61 -1.57 -2.21 9.53
CA ARG A 61 -2.74 -2.64 10.30
C ARG A 61 -4.04 -1.99 9.81
N THR A 62 -4.08 -0.67 9.65
CA THR A 62 -5.29 0.05 9.23
C THR A 62 -5.75 -0.37 7.84
N ALA A 63 -4.82 -0.55 6.90
CA ALA A 63 -5.14 -1.05 5.55
C ALA A 63 -5.78 -2.44 5.61
N ARG A 64 -5.22 -3.37 6.41
CA ARG A 64 -5.78 -4.72 6.61
C ARG A 64 -7.16 -4.71 7.25
N GLN A 65 -7.38 -3.85 8.25
CA GLN A 65 -8.68 -3.71 8.90
C GLN A 65 -9.74 -3.18 7.92
N VAL A 66 -9.37 -2.24 7.05
CA VAL A 66 -10.27 -1.74 6.01
C VAL A 66 -10.60 -2.84 5.00
N GLU A 67 -9.61 -3.63 4.55
CA GLU A 67 -9.86 -4.80 3.68
C GLU A 67 -10.87 -5.77 4.31
N GLU A 68 -10.65 -6.17 5.55
CA GLU A 68 -11.52 -7.08 6.29
C GLU A 68 -12.97 -6.55 6.37
N VAL A 69 -13.12 -5.25 6.61
CA VAL A 69 -14.44 -4.61 6.63
C VAL A 69 -15.08 -4.59 5.25
N LEU A 70 -14.32 -4.29 4.20
CA LEU A 70 -14.82 -4.26 2.82
C LEU A 70 -15.22 -5.65 2.30
N GLU A 71 -14.55 -6.72 2.74
CA GLU A 71 -14.89 -8.10 2.40
C GLU A 71 -16.18 -8.59 3.07
N THR A 72 -16.45 -8.11 4.30
CA THR A 72 -17.53 -8.64 5.15
C THR A 72 -18.80 -7.79 5.17
N SER A 73 -18.78 -6.58 4.60
CA SER A 73 -19.90 -5.63 4.66
C SER A 73 -20.61 -5.49 3.32
N ALA A 74 -21.93 -5.28 3.35
CA ALA A 74 -22.70 -4.95 2.15
C ALA A 74 -22.21 -3.60 1.55
N PRO A 75 -22.21 -3.45 0.22
CA PRO A 75 -21.66 -2.27 -0.45
C PRO A 75 -22.59 -1.05 -0.25
N TYR A 76 -22.40 -0.32 0.84
CA TYR A 76 -22.98 1.01 1.03
C TYR A 76 -21.88 2.05 1.29
N GLY A 77 -22.11 3.29 0.85
CA GLY A 77 -21.27 4.45 1.14
C GLY A 77 -19.90 4.48 0.45
N VAL A 78 -18.86 4.83 1.23
CA VAL A 78 -17.47 5.12 0.79
C VAL A 78 -16.66 3.86 0.45
N SER A 79 -17.24 2.67 0.61
CA SER A 79 -16.56 1.37 0.47
C SER A 79 -15.80 1.21 -0.86
N ARG A 80 -16.42 1.63 -1.98
CA ARG A 80 -15.76 1.61 -3.31
C ARG A 80 -14.58 2.58 -3.40
N ALA A 81 -14.71 3.77 -2.81
CA ALA A 81 -13.64 4.75 -2.79
C ALA A 81 -12.47 4.29 -1.92
N MET A 82 -12.74 3.65 -0.77
CA MET A 82 -11.69 3.08 0.09
C MET A 82 -10.96 1.92 -0.58
N ALA A 83 -11.68 1.04 -1.28
CA ALA A 83 -11.06 -0.01 -2.09
C ALA A 83 -10.12 0.57 -3.15
N GLU A 84 -10.56 1.62 -3.85
CA GLU A 84 -9.75 2.31 -4.86
C GLU A 84 -8.50 2.98 -4.24
N VAL A 85 -8.64 3.58 -3.05
CA VAL A 85 -7.49 4.14 -2.32
C VAL A 85 -6.47 3.06 -2.00
N LEU A 86 -6.90 1.89 -1.52
CA LEU A 86 -5.99 0.76 -1.22
C LEU A 86 -5.22 0.31 -2.46
N VAL A 87 -5.92 0.08 -3.56
CA VAL A 87 -5.31 -0.34 -4.84
C VAL A 87 -4.31 0.70 -5.32
N ARG A 88 -4.73 1.96 -5.48
CA ARG A 88 -3.85 3.02 -6.02
C ARG A 88 -2.65 3.30 -5.15
N THR A 89 -2.81 3.24 -3.83
CA THR A 89 -1.70 3.49 -2.90
C THR A 89 -0.63 2.41 -3.04
N ARG A 90 -1.04 1.14 -3.22
CA ARG A 90 -0.10 0.03 -3.42
C ARG A 90 0.57 0.07 -4.79
N GLU A 91 -0.20 0.34 -5.84
CA GLU A 91 0.37 0.54 -7.18
C GLU A 91 1.40 1.67 -7.21
N HIS A 92 1.13 2.76 -6.48
CA HIS A 92 2.07 3.87 -6.34
C HIS A 92 3.34 3.46 -5.58
N LEU A 93 3.20 2.70 -4.49
CA LEU A 93 4.34 2.16 -3.76
C LEU A 93 5.20 1.24 -4.65
N GLU A 94 4.58 0.28 -5.34
CA GLU A 94 5.27 -0.62 -6.27
C GLU A 94 5.95 0.13 -7.41
N ALA A 95 5.33 1.20 -7.94
CA ALA A 95 5.96 2.05 -8.94
C ALA A 95 7.20 2.79 -8.42
N ASN A 96 7.15 3.28 -7.17
CA ASN A 96 8.28 3.93 -6.53
C ASN A 96 9.44 2.93 -6.30
N GLU A 97 9.12 1.73 -5.82
CA GLU A 97 10.10 0.64 -5.64
C GLU A 97 10.76 0.23 -6.97
N ARG A 98 9.97 0.08 -8.05
CA ARG A 98 10.51 -0.14 -9.39
C ARG A 98 11.45 0.99 -9.84
N GLY A 99 11.11 2.24 -9.51
CA GLY A 99 11.97 3.40 -9.77
C GLY A 99 13.28 3.37 -8.99
N GLU A 100 13.28 2.88 -7.75
CA GLU A 100 14.50 2.65 -6.97
C GLU A 100 15.38 1.56 -7.59
N VAL A 101 14.78 0.44 -8.00
CA VAL A 101 15.49 -0.62 -8.69
C VAL A 101 16.11 -0.12 -9.99
N ALA A 102 15.37 0.65 -10.80
CA ALA A 102 15.88 1.25 -12.02
C ALA A 102 17.11 2.15 -11.76
N ARG A 103 17.04 3.02 -10.74
CA ARG A 103 18.18 3.84 -10.32
C ARG A 103 19.40 2.99 -9.94
N HIS A 104 19.19 1.88 -9.26
CA HIS A 104 20.28 0.95 -8.94
C HIS A 104 20.88 0.30 -10.18
N VAL A 105 20.06 -0.11 -11.16
CA VAL A 105 20.54 -0.67 -12.43
C VAL A 105 21.37 0.35 -13.21
N HIS A 106 20.95 1.61 -13.27
CA HIS A 106 21.72 2.71 -13.87
C HIS A 106 23.09 2.85 -13.21
N LEU A 107 23.16 2.86 -11.87
CA LEU A 107 24.42 2.94 -11.14
C LEU A 107 25.37 1.78 -11.48
N LEU A 108 24.85 0.56 -11.62
CA LEU A 108 25.65 -0.61 -12.00
C LEU A 108 26.19 -0.48 -13.43
N LEU A 109 25.37 -0.01 -14.37
CA LEU A 109 25.76 0.26 -15.74
C LEU A 109 26.87 1.31 -15.79
N GLU A 110 26.66 2.48 -15.19
CA GLU A 110 27.62 3.59 -15.14
C GLU A 110 28.95 3.15 -14.53
N ARG A 111 28.90 2.46 -13.38
CA ARG A 111 30.09 1.95 -12.70
C ARG A 111 30.86 0.93 -13.54
N SER A 112 30.17 0.14 -14.36
CA SER A 112 30.81 -0.83 -15.26
C SER A 112 31.56 -0.14 -16.41
N GLY A 113 31.13 1.04 -16.83
CA GLY A 113 31.63 1.74 -18.01
C GLY A 113 31.29 1.06 -19.33
N LEU A 114 30.38 0.07 -19.33
CA LEU A 114 29.86 -0.58 -20.53
C LEU A 114 28.73 0.26 -21.15
N GLY A 115 28.52 0.10 -22.47
CA GLY A 115 27.30 0.57 -23.12
C GLY A 115 26.12 -0.35 -22.81
N GLU A 116 24.89 0.15 -22.96
CA GLU A 116 23.66 -0.60 -22.63
C GLU A 116 23.54 -1.94 -23.36
N GLN A 117 23.82 -1.95 -24.67
CA GLN A 117 23.75 -3.17 -25.48
C GLN A 117 24.76 -4.24 -25.01
N GLU A 118 25.98 -3.83 -24.70
CA GLU A 118 27.00 -4.75 -24.20
C GLU A 118 26.62 -5.26 -22.81
N PHE A 119 26.16 -4.37 -21.93
CA PHE A 119 25.73 -4.74 -20.58
C PHE A 119 24.59 -5.78 -20.63
N ALA A 120 23.55 -5.53 -21.44
CA ALA A 120 22.43 -6.44 -21.66
C ALA A 120 22.89 -7.83 -22.15
N SER A 121 23.75 -7.86 -23.17
CA SER A 121 24.33 -9.10 -23.71
C SER A 121 25.09 -9.88 -22.64
N ARG A 122 25.91 -9.20 -21.81
CA ARG A 122 26.75 -9.82 -20.78
C ARG A 122 25.95 -10.38 -19.60
N ILE A 123 24.82 -9.77 -19.26
CA ILE A 123 23.91 -10.31 -18.24
C ILE A 123 22.93 -11.34 -18.81
N GLY A 124 22.89 -11.52 -20.14
CA GLY A 124 22.11 -12.54 -20.82
C GLY A 124 20.64 -12.18 -20.98
N VAL A 125 20.33 -10.91 -21.24
CA VAL A 125 18.96 -10.45 -21.52
C VAL A 125 18.89 -9.69 -22.85
N PRO A 126 17.75 -9.72 -23.54
CA PRO A 126 17.48 -8.85 -24.68
C PRO A 126 17.60 -7.36 -24.33
N VAL A 127 17.99 -6.53 -25.31
CA VAL A 127 18.22 -5.07 -25.11
C VAL A 127 16.92 -4.33 -24.76
N ASP A 128 15.80 -4.71 -25.36
CA ASP A 128 14.46 -4.20 -25.03
C ASP A 128 14.07 -4.53 -23.59
N GLN A 129 14.34 -5.76 -23.14
CA GLN A 129 14.13 -6.14 -21.74
C GLN A 129 15.02 -5.35 -20.78
N PHE A 130 16.30 -5.12 -21.15
CA PHE A 130 17.18 -4.27 -20.35
C PHE A 130 16.69 -2.82 -20.30
N THR A 131 16.19 -2.30 -21.42
CA THR A 131 15.59 -0.95 -21.50
C THR A 131 14.38 -0.83 -20.57
N ALA A 132 13.54 -1.87 -20.48
CA ALA A 132 12.42 -1.90 -19.53
C ALA A 132 12.88 -1.80 -18.06
N TYR A 133 14.00 -2.43 -17.71
CA TYR A 133 14.61 -2.29 -16.38
C TYR A 133 15.13 -0.87 -16.13
N LEU A 134 15.79 -0.25 -17.12
CA LEU A 134 16.29 1.13 -17.01
C LEU A 134 15.16 2.16 -16.88
N GLN A 135 14.01 1.89 -17.50
CA GLN A 135 12.80 2.71 -17.41
C GLN A 135 11.99 2.44 -16.13
N GLY A 136 12.32 1.39 -15.36
CA GLY A 136 11.56 0.97 -14.19
C GLY A 136 10.15 0.46 -14.54
N THR A 137 9.89 0.08 -15.79
CA THR A 137 8.59 -0.51 -16.17
C THR A 137 8.47 -1.93 -15.64
N VAL A 138 9.59 -2.65 -15.52
CA VAL A 138 9.68 -3.99 -14.92
C VAL A 138 10.88 -4.03 -13.97
N SER A 139 10.79 -4.78 -12.87
CA SER A 139 11.94 -5.06 -12.00
C SER A 139 12.68 -6.32 -12.44
N PRO A 140 14.02 -6.30 -12.55
CA PRO A 140 14.83 -7.51 -12.63
C PRO A 140 14.57 -8.45 -11.47
N SER A 141 14.75 -9.75 -11.68
CA SER A 141 14.77 -10.71 -10.58
C SER A 141 15.97 -10.48 -9.67
N ALA A 142 15.87 -10.90 -8.40
CA ALA A 142 16.97 -10.77 -7.44
C ALA A 142 18.25 -11.47 -7.91
N SER A 143 18.13 -12.63 -8.57
CA SER A 143 19.28 -13.36 -9.13
C SER A 143 19.94 -12.59 -10.28
N LEU A 144 19.16 -11.86 -11.08
CA LEU A 144 19.69 -11.00 -12.14
C LEU A 144 20.38 -9.76 -11.57
N MET A 145 19.85 -9.14 -10.51
CA MET A 145 20.51 -8.03 -9.79
C MET A 145 21.90 -8.44 -9.27
N ILE A 146 22.02 -9.63 -8.70
CA ILE A 146 23.32 -10.16 -8.25
C ILE A 146 24.29 -10.31 -9.44
N ARG A 147 23.81 -10.80 -10.59
CA ARG A 147 24.62 -10.94 -11.81
C ARG A 147 25.10 -9.58 -12.33
N MET A 148 24.21 -8.59 -12.41
CA MET A 148 24.53 -7.22 -12.79
C MET A 148 25.59 -6.61 -11.85
N GLY A 149 25.45 -6.81 -10.53
CA GLY A 149 26.41 -6.36 -9.54
C GLY A 149 27.81 -6.94 -9.74
N ARG A 150 27.91 -8.27 -9.92
CA ARG A 150 29.19 -8.95 -10.20
C ARG A 150 29.82 -8.49 -11.50
N LEU A 151 29.00 -8.29 -12.55
CA LEU A 151 29.47 -7.79 -13.84
C LEU A 151 30.06 -6.39 -13.69
N SER A 152 29.31 -5.48 -13.06
CA SER A 152 29.74 -4.10 -12.85
C SER A 152 31.05 -4.03 -12.07
N GLU A 153 31.16 -4.77 -10.96
CA GLU A 153 32.38 -4.80 -10.15
C GLU A 153 33.59 -5.31 -10.95
N ARG A 154 33.42 -6.38 -11.73
CA ARG A 154 34.50 -6.96 -12.55
C ARG A 154 35.05 -5.92 -13.54
N PHE A 155 34.17 -5.21 -14.24
CA PHE A 155 34.59 -4.20 -15.22
C PHE A 155 35.15 -2.93 -14.58
N ALA A 156 34.59 -2.51 -13.44
CA ALA A 156 35.14 -1.41 -12.66
C ALA A 156 36.60 -1.67 -12.25
N LYS A 157 36.91 -2.89 -11.76
CA LYS A 157 38.29 -3.30 -11.42
C LYS A 157 39.22 -3.31 -12.63
N MET A 158 38.77 -3.86 -13.76
CA MET A 158 39.56 -3.86 -15.00
C MET A 158 39.85 -2.45 -15.51
N ARG A 159 38.93 -1.50 -15.32
CA ARG A 159 39.12 -0.10 -15.70
C ARG A 159 40.14 0.60 -14.81
N GLN A 160 40.10 0.34 -13.50
CA GLN A 160 41.06 0.88 -12.53
C GLN A 160 42.48 0.39 -12.77
N GLN A 161 42.66 -0.85 -13.22
CA GLN A 161 43.98 -1.41 -13.55
C GLN A 161 44.59 -0.84 -14.84
N ARG A 162 43.81 -0.14 -15.65
CA ARG A 162 44.23 0.45 -16.94
C ARG A 162 44.55 1.95 -16.84
N GLN A 163 44.28 2.57 -15.69
CA GLN A 163 44.66 3.94 -15.36
C GLN A 163 45.92 3.92 -14.51
#